data_AF-A0A7C2YPU2-F1
#
_entry.id   AF-A0A7C2YPU2-F1
#
_cell.length_a   1.000
_cell.length_b   1.000
_cell.length_c   1.000
_cell.angle_alpha   90.00
_cell.angle_beta   90.00
_cell.angle_gamma   90.00
#
_symmetry.space_group_name_H-M   'P 1'
#
loop_
_entity.id
_entity.type
_entity.pdbx_description
1 polymer ?
#
loop_
_entity_poly.entity_id
_entity_poly.type
_entity_poly.pdbx_seq_one_letter_code
_entity_poly.pdbx_strand_id
1 'polypeptide(L)'
;MILCYHRINPWHDKDALTVKPEKFKKQINYLISKKFEFINLEQHLSSYRKSKKNVIITFDDGFRDNFIFAYEILRDLNIPFIIFLIVNFIGTEKLFSRYKDKEKDRFLNWNEVIEMAENGVEFGSHSLNHPDLTKLKKEEI
;
A
#
# COMPACT_ATOMS: atom_id res chain seq x y z
N MET A 1 1.37 -10.65 -11.89
CA MET A 1 2.48 -9.83 -11.35
C MET A 1 1.96 -9.14 -10.10
N ILE A 2 2.78 -9.02 -9.06
CA ILE A 2 2.43 -8.30 -7.83
C ILE A 2 3.47 -7.20 -7.67
N LEU A 3 3.03 -5.95 -7.59
CA LEU A 3 3.89 -4.78 -7.41
C LEU A 3 3.74 -4.28 -5.98
N CYS A 4 4.84 -4.29 -5.23
CA CYS A 4 4.90 -3.77 -3.88
C CYS A 4 5.45 -2.34 -3.90
N TYR A 5 4.71 -1.45 -3.26
CA TYR A 5 5.09 -0.08 -2.93
C TYR A 5 5.08 0.08 -1.40
N HIS A 6 5.65 1.17 -0.90
CA HIS A 6 5.52 1.54 0.50
C HIS A 6 4.99 2.97 0.59
N ARG A 7 5.73 3.92 0.00
CA ARG A 7 5.44 5.34 0.15
C ARG A 7 5.24 6.05 -1.19
N ILE A 8 4.21 6.88 -1.26
CA ILE A 8 3.93 7.73 -2.42
C ILE A 8 3.87 9.19 -1.97
N ASN A 9 4.94 9.96 -2.14
CA ASN A 9 4.98 11.37 -1.70
C ASN A 9 6.06 12.18 -2.42
N PRO A 10 5.98 13.54 -2.40
CA PRO A 10 6.94 14.41 -3.09
C PRO A 10 8.13 14.89 -2.23
N TRP A 11 8.29 14.39 -0.99
CA TRP A 11 9.25 14.98 -0.03
C TRP A 11 10.37 14.04 0.42
N HIS A 12 10.28 12.71 0.22
CA HIS A 12 11.36 11.75 0.51
C HIS A 12 12.09 11.25 -0.74
N ASP A 13 12.58 12.16 -1.57
CA ASP A 13 13.16 11.87 -2.89
C ASP A 13 14.39 10.96 -2.89
N LYS A 14 15.08 10.84 -1.75
CA LYS A 14 16.28 10.00 -1.59
C LYS A 14 15.99 8.65 -0.93
N ASP A 15 14.77 8.43 -0.47
CA ASP A 15 14.37 7.17 0.15
C ASP A 15 14.08 6.12 -0.93
N ALA A 16 14.74 4.96 -0.83
CA ALA A 16 14.60 3.88 -1.80
C ALA A 16 13.18 3.29 -1.86
N LEU A 17 12.38 3.48 -0.81
CA LEU A 17 11.00 2.98 -0.70
C LEU A 17 9.95 4.04 -1.07
N THR A 18 10.38 5.23 -1.48
CA THR A 18 9.48 6.33 -1.85
C THR A 18 9.43 6.53 -3.37
N VAL A 19 8.22 6.64 -3.91
CA VAL A 19 7.96 7.02 -5.30
C VAL A 19 7.18 8.33 -5.34
N LYS A 20 7.63 9.30 -6.16
CA LYS A 20 6.87 10.55 -6.36
C LYS A 20 5.48 10.27 -6.97
N PRO A 21 4.43 11.01 -6.59
CA PRO A 21 3.09 10.84 -7.14
C PRO A 21 3.04 10.88 -8.67
N GLU A 22 3.80 11.77 -9.31
CA GLU A 22 3.84 11.89 -10.78
C GLU A 22 4.50 10.67 -11.42
N LYS A 23 5.51 10.09 -10.76
CA LYS A 23 6.19 8.88 -11.22
C LYS A 23 5.30 7.66 -11.04
N PHE A 24 4.58 7.57 -9.91
CA PHE A 24 3.59 6.53 -9.66
C PHE A 24 2.49 6.56 -10.72
N LYS A 25 1.88 7.73 -10.97
CA LYS A 25 0.87 7.91 -12.04
C LYS A 25 1.39 7.48 -13.41
N LYS A 26 2.65 7.81 -13.75
CA LYS A 26 3.30 7.34 -15.00
C LYS A 26 3.44 5.82 -15.05
N GLN A 27 3.77 5.16 -13.94
CA GLN A 27 3.86 3.70 -13.87
C GLN A 27 2.50 3.05 -14.08
N ILE A 28 1.45 3.56 -13.43
CA ILE A 28 0.07 3.07 -13.60
C ILE A 28 -0.38 3.23 -15.07
N ASN A 29 -0.19 4.42 -15.64
CA ASN A 29 -0.53 4.68 -17.05
C ASN A 29 0.26 3.79 -18.01
N TYR A 30 1.52 3.47 -17.70
CA TYR A 30 2.31 2.54 -18.49
C TYR A 30 1.69 1.14 -18.48
N LEU A 31 1.28 0.62 -17.32
CA LEU A 31 0.62 -0.68 -17.20
C LEU A 31 -0.71 -0.72 -17.98
N ILE A 32 -1.52 0.34 -17.88
CA ILE A 32 -2.75 0.51 -18.67
C ILE A 32 -2.42 0.45 -20.17
N SER A 33 -1.42 1.22 -20.63
CA SER A 33 -1.01 1.23 -22.05
C SER A 33 -0.53 -0.13 -22.57
N LYS A 34 0.00 -0.97 -21.67
CA LYS A 34 0.46 -2.34 -21.98
C LYS A 34 -0.64 -3.38 -21.84
N LYS A 35 -1.88 -2.95 -21.57
CA LYS A 35 -3.07 -3.79 -21.40
C LYS A 35 -2.91 -4.79 -20.25
N PHE A 36 -2.34 -4.34 -19.13
CA PHE A 36 -2.43 -5.08 -17.88
C PHE A 36 -3.84 -4.96 -17.32
N GLU A 37 -4.35 -6.07 -16.79
CA GLU A 37 -5.61 -6.13 -16.06
C GLU A 37 -5.29 -5.99 -14.56
N PHE A 38 -5.81 -4.96 -13.92
CA PHE A 38 -5.66 -4.77 -12.49
C PHE A 38 -6.69 -5.62 -11.78
N ILE A 39 -6.23 -6.50 -10.91
CA ILE A 39 -7.09 -7.43 -10.17
C ILE A 39 -6.81 -7.33 -8.67
N ASN A 40 -7.80 -7.69 -7.86
CA ASN A 40 -7.64 -7.81 -6.41
C ASN A 40 -7.15 -9.22 -6.01
N LEU A 41 -6.91 -9.43 -4.70
CA LEU A 41 -6.41 -10.72 -4.22
C LEU A 41 -7.43 -11.85 -4.38
N GLU A 42 -8.71 -11.59 -4.16
CA GLU A 42 -9.76 -12.60 -4.31
C GLU A 42 -9.82 -13.13 -5.75
N GLN A 43 -9.79 -12.24 -6.74
CA GLN A 43 -9.69 -12.59 -8.16
C GLN A 43 -8.44 -13.42 -8.43
N HIS A 44 -7.30 -13.06 -7.83
CA HIS A 44 -6.06 -13.82 -8.00
C HIS A 44 -6.16 -15.27 -7.49
N LEU A 45 -6.84 -15.49 -6.37
CA LEU A 45 -6.99 -16.80 -5.73
C LEU A 45 -8.07 -17.68 -6.37
N SER A 46 -9.15 -17.09 -6.88
CA SER A 46 -10.36 -17.81 -7.34
C SER A 46 -10.25 -18.48 -8.72
N SER A 47 -9.04 -18.71 -9.24
CA SER A 47 -8.80 -19.20 -10.61
C SER A 47 -9.35 -18.27 -11.71
N TYR A 48 -9.66 -17.01 -11.38
CA TYR A 48 -10.05 -15.98 -12.35
C TYR A 48 -8.99 -15.93 -13.44
N ARG A 49 -9.47 -16.09 -14.68
CA ARG A 49 -8.72 -16.14 -15.95
C ARG A 49 -7.25 -15.79 -15.75
N LYS A 50 -6.36 -16.78 -15.85
CA LYS A 50 -4.90 -16.60 -16.03
C LYS A 50 -4.63 -15.88 -17.36
N SER A 51 -5.14 -14.66 -17.50
CA SER A 51 -4.62 -13.66 -18.40
C SER A 51 -3.14 -13.53 -18.06
N LYS A 52 -2.29 -13.57 -19.09
CA LYS A 52 -0.84 -13.46 -18.92
C LYS A 52 -0.41 -12.08 -18.39
N LYS A 53 -1.33 -11.12 -18.23
CA LYS A 53 -1.04 -9.73 -17.88
C LYS A 53 -1.85 -9.20 -16.68
N ASN A 54 -2.08 -10.03 -15.68
CA ASN A 54 -2.69 -9.55 -14.43
C ASN A 54 -1.64 -8.83 -13.57
N VAL A 55 -2.04 -7.72 -12.96
CA VAL A 55 -1.25 -6.97 -11.99
C VAL A 55 -2.05 -6.72 -10.71
N ILE A 56 -1.41 -6.89 -9.57
CA ILE A 56 -1.92 -6.52 -8.25
C ILE A 56 -1.03 -5.40 -7.72
N ILE A 57 -1.64 -4.34 -7.20
CA ILE A 57 -0.94 -3.24 -6.55
C ILE A 57 -1.06 -3.45 -5.04
N THR A 58 0.08 -3.49 -4.35
CA THR A 58 0.14 -3.62 -2.89
C THR A 58 0.95 -2.48 -2.29
N PHE A 59 0.57 -2.09 -1.08
CA PHE A 59 1.33 -1.18 -0.23
C PHE A 59 1.60 -1.85 1.11
N ASP A 60 2.82 -1.68 1.63
CA ASP A 60 3.18 -2.16 2.97
C ASP A 60 3.21 -0.99 3.98
N ASP A 61 3.29 -1.33 5.27
CA ASP A 61 3.42 -0.46 6.44
C ASP A 61 2.19 0.38 6.83
N GLY A 62 1.39 0.87 5.86
CA GLY A 62 0.21 1.71 6.13
C GLY A 62 0.53 3.19 6.33
N PHE A 63 1.45 3.74 5.55
CA PHE A 63 1.75 5.17 5.54
C PHE A 63 0.56 6.00 5.07
N ARG A 64 0.32 7.15 5.71
CA ARG A 64 -0.78 8.04 5.35
C ARG A 64 -0.64 8.65 3.95
N ASP A 65 0.57 8.74 3.44
CA ASP A 65 0.80 9.21 2.07
C ASP A 65 0.15 8.30 1.00
N ASN A 66 -0.14 7.03 1.34
CA ASN A 66 -0.94 6.15 0.49
C ASN A 66 -2.38 6.68 0.34
N PHE A 67 -2.98 7.20 1.41
CA PHE A 67 -4.32 7.81 1.35
C PHE A 67 -4.29 9.15 0.60
N ILE A 68 -3.30 10.01 0.89
CA ILE A 68 -3.26 11.36 0.31
C ILE A 68 -2.98 11.33 -1.20
N PHE A 69 -2.12 10.43 -1.67
CA PHE A 69 -1.65 10.45 -3.06
C PHE A 69 -1.99 9.20 -3.85
N ALA A 70 -1.75 8.00 -3.30
CA ALA A 70 -1.94 6.77 -4.04
C ALA A 70 -3.43 6.46 -4.26
N TYR A 71 -4.23 6.55 -3.19
CA TYR A 71 -5.67 6.29 -3.20
C TYR A 71 -6.39 7.22 -4.18
N GLU A 72 -6.11 8.53 -4.14
CA GLU A 72 -6.68 9.49 -5.10
C GLU A 72 -6.40 9.08 -6.57
N ILE A 73 -5.17 8.71 -6.90
CA ILE A 73 -4.80 8.29 -8.26
C ILE A 73 -5.50 6.99 -8.68
N LEU A 74 -5.55 6.00 -7.78
CA LEU A 74 -6.08 4.68 -8.09
C LEU A 74 -7.61 4.66 -8.11
N ARG A 75 -8.26 5.40 -7.21
CA ARG A 75 -9.72 5.55 -7.14
C ARG A 75 -10.27 6.17 -8.42
N ASP A 76 -9.66 7.25 -8.90
CA ASP A 76 -10.08 7.93 -10.14
C ASP A 76 -10.00 7.01 -11.37
N LEU A 77 -9.17 5.96 -11.31
CA LEU A 77 -8.99 4.97 -12.37
C LEU A 77 -9.74 3.66 -12.11
N ASN A 78 -10.50 3.56 -11.01
CA ASN A 78 -11.16 2.34 -10.53
C ASN A 78 -10.20 1.13 -10.45
N ILE A 79 -8.97 1.37 -10.00
CA ILE A 79 -7.95 0.33 -9.87
C ILE A 79 -7.99 -0.26 -8.46
N PRO A 80 -8.23 -1.58 -8.30
CA PRO A 80 -8.17 -2.21 -7.00
C PRO A 80 -6.73 -2.28 -6.49
N PHE A 81 -6.57 -2.16 -5.17
CA PHE A 81 -5.30 -2.34 -4.49
C PHE A 81 -5.51 -2.78 -3.04
N ILE A 82 -4.45 -3.25 -2.41
CA ILE A 82 -4.42 -3.67 -1.00
C ILE A 82 -3.32 -2.96 -0.22
N ILE A 83 -3.59 -2.61 1.04
CA ILE A 83 -2.58 -2.13 2.00
C ILE A 83 -2.39 -3.14 3.14
N PHE A 84 -1.17 -3.58 3.40
CA PHE A 84 -0.82 -4.37 4.58
C PHE A 84 -0.44 -3.46 5.74
N LEU A 85 -1.25 -3.46 6.80
CA LEU A 85 -1.14 -2.52 7.92
C LEU A 85 -0.30 -3.07 9.07
N ILE A 86 0.59 -2.25 9.62
CA ILE A 86 1.15 -2.47 10.97
C ILE A 86 0.12 -1.97 11.98
N VAL A 87 -0.71 -2.88 12.50
CA VAL A 87 -1.96 -2.50 13.19
C VAL A 87 -1.72 -1.54 14.36
N ASN A 88 -0.69 -1.74 15.18
CA ASN A 88 -0.43 -0.89 16.36
C ASN A 88 0.22 0.47 16.02
N PHE A 89 0.38 0.80 14.75
CA PHE A 89 0.87 2.10 14.30
C PHE A 89 -0.30 2.99 13.83
N ILE A 90 -1.39 2.38 13.35
CA ILE A 90 -2.54 3.08 12.80
C ILE A 90 -3.23 3.93 13.89
N GLY A 91 -3.40 5.22 13.61
CA GLY A 91 -4.00 6.19 14.53
C GLY A 91 -3.10 6.63 15.69
N THR A 92 -1.81 6.30 15.65
CA THR A 92 -0.83 6.67 16.70
C THR A 92 0.19 7.70 16.19
N GLU A 93 1.00 8.25 17.11
CA GLU A 93 2.17 9.09 16.75
C GLU A 93 3.46 8.30 16.53
N LYS A 94 3.40 6.96 16.43
CA LYS A 94 4.60 6.16 16.18
C LYS A 94 5.17 6.47 14.80
N LEU A 95 6.49 6.49 14.71
CA LEU A 95 7.26 6.66 13.49
C LEU A 95 8.37 5.61 13.44
N PHE A 96 8.77 5.17 12.25
CA PHE A 96 10.05 4.47 12.13
C PHE A 96 11.19 5.44 12.42
N SER A 97 12.27 4.95 13.04
CA SER A 97 13.42 5.77 13.46
C SER A 97 14.07 6.60 12.34
N ARG A 98 13.98 6.14 11.10
CA ARG A 98 14.48 6.85 9.91
C ARG A 98 13.61 8.04 9.47
N TYR A 99 12.39 8.15 9.99
CA TYR A 99 11.43 9.18 9.68
C TYR A 99 11.18 10.05 10.93
N LYS A 100 10.97 11.36 10.74
CA LYS A 100 10.98 12.32 11.87
C LYS A 100 9.88 13.37 11.79
N ASP A 101 9.25 13.55 10.63
CA ASP A 101 8.23 14.56 10.43
C ASP A 101 6.86 13.98 10.79
N LYS A 102 6.31 14.38 11.94
CA LYS A 102 5.06 13.84 12.48
C LYS A 102 3.85 14.03 11.55
N GLU A 103 3.88 15.00 10.65
CA GLU A 103 2.78 15.21 9.71
C GLU A 103 2.98 14.41 8.43
N LYS A 104 4.19 14.39 7.90
CA LYS A 104 4.51 13.76 6.61
C LYS A 104 4.79 12.27 6.69
N ASP A 105 5.20 11.79 7.86
CA ASP A 105 5.63 10.41 8.07
C ASP A 105 4.65 9.60 8.91
N ARG A 106 3.49 10.18 9.26
CA ARG A 106 2.47 9.46 10.01
C ARG A 106 1.89 8.31 9.21
N PHE A 107 1.42 7.33 9.96
CA PHE A 107 0.60 6.24 9.45
C PHE A 107 -0.85 6.71 9.28
N LEU A 108 -1.63 5.90 8.57
CA LEU A 108 -3.07 6.08 8.47
C LEU A 108 -3.71 6.15 9.86
N ASN A 109 -4.86 6.80 9.96
CA ASN A 109 -5.77 6.63 11.09
C ASN A 109 -6.96 5.73 10.70
N TRP A 110 -7.73 5.30 11.69
CA TRP A 110 -8.84 4.38 11.46
C TRP A 110 -9.97 4.98 10.61
N ASN A 111 -10.21 6.30 10.66
CA ASN A 111 -11.20 6.93 9.80
C ASN A 111 -10.77 6.87 8.33
N GLU A 112 -9.49 7.14 8.03
CA GLU A 112 -8.90 7.03 6.68
C GLU A 112 -8.94 5.57 6.17
N VAL A 113 -8.70 4.58 7.05
CA VAL A 113 -8.82 3.16 6.72
C VAL A 113 -10.26 2.77 6.40
N ILE A 114 -11.22 3.19 7.23
CA ILE A 114 -12.65 2.89 7.03
C ILE A 114 -13.13 3.52 5.72
N GLU A 115 -12.80 4.78 5.46
CA GLU A 115 -13.17 5.47 4.22
C GLU A 115 -12.68 4.71 2.98
N MET A 116 -11.41 4.30 2.97
CA MET A 116 -10.85 3.52 1.88
C MET A 116 -11.53 2.15 1.74
N ALA A 117 -11.80 1.47 2.86
CA ALA A 117 -12.44 0.16 2.86
C ALA A 117 -13.87 0.21 2.29
N GLU A 118 -14.65 1.23 2.67
CA GLU A 118 -15.99 1.47 2.12
C GLU A 118 -15.96 1.77 0.61
N ASN A 119 -14.81 2.22 0.09
CA ASN A 119 -14.57 2.48 -1.32
C ASN A 119 -13.80 1.34 -2.03
N GLY A 120 -13.79 0.13 -1.46
CA GLY A 120 -13.30 -1.07 -2.12
C GLY A 120 -11.79 -1.30 -2.04
N VAL A 121 -11.06 -0.55 -1.20
CA VAL A 121 -9.66 -0.85 -0.88
C VAL A 121 -9.59 -2.02 0.07
N GLU A 122 -8.74 -3.00 -0.24
CA GLU A 122 -8.52 -4.16 0.63
C GLU A 122 -7.45 -3.83 1.69
N PHE A 123 -7.55 -4.46 2.86
CA PHE A 123 -6.55 -4.34 3.92
C PHE A 123 -6.10 -5.72 4.40
N GLY A 124 -4.79 -5.88 4.55
CA GLY A 124 -4.16 -7.08 5.10
C GLY A 124 -3.33 -6.75 6.34
N SER A 125 -2.81 -7.79 7.00
CA SER A 125 -1.93 -7.64 8.16
C SER A 125 -0.47 -7.54 7.72
N HIS A 126 0.25 -6.56 8.25
CA HIS A 126 1.72 -6.49 8.25
C HIS A 126 2.28 -6.69 9.66
N SER A 127 1.65 -7.62 10.40
CA SER A 127 1.84 -7.87 11.84
C SER A 127 1.32 -6.74 12.74
N LEU A 128 1.35 -6.97 14.06
CA LEU A 128 0.94 -5.96 15.04
C LEU A 128 1.97 -4.85 15.20
N ASN A 129 3.28 -5.17 15.21
CA ASN A 129 4.35 -4.26 15.62
C ASN A 129 5.55 -4.21 14.66
N HIS A 130 5.46 -4.89 13.51
CA HIS A 130 6.55 -5.02 12.55
C HIS A 130 7.86 -5.62 13.15
N PRO A 131 7.80 -6.72 13.94
CA PRO A 131 9.00 -7.40 14.38
C PRO A 131 9.66 -8.15 13.22
N ASP A 132 10.95 -8.43 13.37
CA ASP A 132 11.63 -9.41 12.53
C ASP A 132 11.14 -10.82 12.92
N LEU A 133 10.20 -11.37 12.14
CA LEU A 133 9.58 -12.67 12.42
C LEU A 133 10.59 -13.83 12.49
N THR A 134 11.78 -13.69 11.88
CA THR A 134 12.83 -14.72 11.94
C THR A 134 13.52 -14.80 13.31
N LYS A 135 13.32 -13.79 14.16
CA LYS A 135 13.88 -13.69 15.51
C LYS A 135 12.87 -14.04 16.60
N LEU A 136 11.62 -14.32 16.23
CA LEU A 136 10.57 -14.66 17.16
C LEU A 136 10.53 -16.15 17.46
N LYS A 137 10.06 -16.50 18.66
CA LYS A 137 9.65 -17.85 18.98
C LYS A 137 8.28 -18.13 18.37
N LYS A 138 7.95 -19.41 18.21
CA LYS A 138 6.69 -19.85 17.58
C LYS A 138 5.46 -19.33 18.32
N GLU A 139 5.55 -19.15 19.64
CA GLU A 139 4.45 -18.64 20.47
C GLU A 139 4.22 -17.13 20.30
N GLU A 140 5.16 -16.42 19.68
CA GLU A 140 5.12 -14.97 19.45
C GLU A 140 4.67 -14.61 18.02
N ILE A 141 4.45 -15.61 17.15
CA ILE A 141 3.97 -15.49 15.75
C ILE A 141 2.46 -15.77 15.71
#